data_AF-C9MXE0-F1
#
_entry.id   AF-C9MXE0-F1
#
_cell.length_a   1.000
_cell.length_b   1.000
_cell.length_c   1.000
_cell.angle_alpha   90.00
_cell.angle_beta   90.00
_cell.angle_gamma   90.00
#
_symmetry.space_group_name_H-M   'P 1'
#
loop_
_entity.id
_entity.type
_entity.pdbx_description
1 polymer ?
#
loop_
_entity_poly.entity_id
_entity_poly.type
_entity_poly.pdbx_seq_one_letter_code
_entity_poly.pdbx_strand_id
1 'polypeptide(L)'
;MNRIAILADKIDFQNFGNIFRKAIDILNGEKVENIQKTFYGLYFSELPKINKHLFYASDISDVFGGMGSWNDSPTYYAHKKGLEIEYDNLSEELLTQIRLALLYSVNEW
;
A
#
# COMPACT_ATOMS: atom_id res chain seq x y z
N MET A 1 -13.50 -1.21 4.90
CA MET A 1 -12.71 -1.60 6.09
C MET A 1 -11.35 -2.09 5.60
N ASN A 2 -10.23 -1.55 6.11
CA ASN A 2 -8.89 -1.88 5.62
C ASN A 2 -8.37 -3.18 6.30
N ARG A 3 -8.66 -4.33 5.68
CA ARG A 3 -8.39 -5.66 6.26
C ARG A 3 -6.91 -5.89 6.54
N ILE A 4 -6.03 -5.52 5.61
CA ILE A 4 -4.58 -5.69 5.77
C ILE A 4 -4.00 -4.76 6.85
N ALA A 5 -4.54 -3.55 7.01
CA ALA A 5 -4.17 -2.68 8.15
C ALA A 5 -4.56 -3.29 9.50
N ILE A 6 -5.77 -3.85 9.59
CA ILE A 6 -6.24 -4.53 10.81
C ILE A 6 -5.36 -5.75 11.11
N LEU A 7 -5.03 -6.54 10.08
CA LEU A 7 -4.11 -7.67 10.25
C LEU A 7 -2.76 -7.19 10.78
N ALA A 8 -2.16 -6.16 10.18
CA ALA A 8 -0.88 -5.60 10.61
C ALA A 8 -0.88 -5.21 12.10
N ASP A 9 -1.95 -4.57 12.58
CA ASP A 9 -2.09 -4.27 14.01
C ASP A 9 -2.20 -5.54 14.86
N LYS A 10 -2.97 -6.55 14.42
CA LYS A 10 -3.10 -7.83 15.15
C LYS A 10 -1.77 -8.56 15.30
N ILE A 11 -0.86 -8.44 14.33
CA ILE A 11 0.46 -9.10 14.36
C ILE A 11 1.56 -8.21 14.96
N ASP A 12 1.21 -7.07 15.57
CA ASP A 12 2.11 -6.11 16.24
C ASP A 12 3.01 -5.30 15.27
N PHE A 13 2.50 -5.02 14.08
CA PHE A 13 3.17 -4.27 13.01
C PHE A 13 2.39 -3.01 12.63
N GLN A 14 2.08 -2.15 13.61
CA GLN A 14 1.25 -0.95 13.43
C GLN A 14 1.89 0.07 12.47
N ASN A 15 3.20 0.04 12.29
CA ASN A 15 3.90 0.85 11.28
C ASN A 15 3.37 0.53 9.86
N PHE A 16 3.22 -0.76 9.53
CA PHE A 16 2.62 -1.19 8.26
C PHE A 16 1.11 -0.90 8.24
N GLY A 17 0.42 -1.11 9.35
CA GLY A 17 -0.99 -0.73 9.49
C GLY A 17 -1.25 0.74 9.13
N ASN A 18 -0.36 1.64 9.56
CA ASN A 18 -0.43 3.07 9.23
C ASN A 18 -0.12 3.36 7.76
N ILE A 19 0.83 2.64 7.15
CA ILE A 19 1.11 2.73 5.70
C ILE A 19 -0.15 2.37 4.90
N PHE A 20 -0.78 1.24 5.21
CA PHE A 20 -1.97 0.78 4.50
C PHE A 20 -3.16 1.72 4.66
N ARG A 21 -3.37 2.30 5.85
CA ARG A 21 -4.40 3.34 6.06
C ARG A 21 -4.13 4.57 5.21
N LYS A 22 -2.88 5.05 5.21
CA LYS A 22 -2.48 6.20 4.40
C LYS A 22 -2.71 5.95 2.90
N ALA A 23 -2.50 4.74 2.40
CA ALA A 23 -2.76 4.39 1.00
C ALA A 23 -4.25 4.50 0.66
N ILE A 24 -5.14 4.04 1.55
CA ILE A 24 -6.59 4.21 1.39
C ILE A 24 -6.99 5.69 1.42
N ASP A 25 -6.44 6.48 2.35
CA ASP A 25 -6.70 7.93 2.42
C ASP A 25 -6.35 8.60 1.08
N ILE A 26 -5.19 8.27 0.50
CA ILE A 26 -4.75 8.77 -0.81
C ILE A 26 -5.70 8.34 -1.93
N LEU A 27 -6.11 7.07 -1.97
CA LEU A 27 -7.08 6.58 -2.96
C LEU A 27 -8.39 7.37 -2.92
N ASN A 28 -8.87 7.68 -1.71
CA ASN A 28 -10.08 8.46 -1.48
C ASN A 28 -9.89 9.96 -1.77
N GLY A 29 -8.68 10.40 -2.11
CA GLY A 29 -8.36 11.80 -2.38
C GLY A 29 -8.15 12.65 -1.12
N GLU A 30 -7.97 12.01 0.03
CA GLU A 30 -7.62 12.67 1.28
C GLU A 30 -6.10 12.88 1.36
N LYS A 31 -5.65 13.97 2.00
CA LYS A 31 -4.23 14.27 2.27
C LYS A 31 -3.32 14.36 1.02
N VAL A 32 -3.90 14.59 -0.17
CA VAL A 32 -3.21 14.71 -1.47
C VAL A 32 -2.33 15.97 -1.57
N GLU A 33 -2.59 17.00 -0.76
CA GLU A 33 -1.89 18.30 -0.80
C GLU A 33 -0.39 18.21 -0.48
N ASN A 34 0.06 17.17 0.24
CA ASN A 34 1.48 16.96 0.54
C ASN A 34 2.25 16.22 -0.57
N ILE A 35 1.56 15.69 -1.58
CA ILE A 35 2.21 14.92 -2.66
C ILE A 35 2.93 15.83 -3.64
N GLN A 36 2.43 17.05 -3.84
CA GLN A 36 3.11 18.06 -4.69
C GLN A 36 4.52 18.43 -4.17
N LYS A 37 4.81 18.15 -2.90
CA LYS A 37 6.11 18.42 -2.25
C LYS A 37 7.07 17.22 -2.26
N THR A 38 6.65 16.06 -2.77
CA THR A 38 7.52 14.88 -2.90
C THR A 38 8.28 14.92 -4.22
N PHE A 39 9.24 13.99 -4.39
CA PHE A 39 9.98 13.79 -5.65
C PHE A 39 9.06 13.69 -6.88
N TYR A 40 7.85 13.15 -6.68
CA TYR A 40 6.85 12.97 -7.73
C TYR A 40 6.04 14.22 -8.04
N GLY A 41 6.15 15.30 -7.27
CA GLY A 41 5.32 16.51 -7.40
C GLY A 41 5.33 17.14 -8.79
N LEU A 42 6.47 17.04 -9.50
CA LEU A 42 6.62 17.51 -10.88
C LEU A 42 5.90 16.63 -11.91
N TYR A 43 5.87 15.31 -11.72
CA TYR A 43 5.15 14.36 -12.59
C TYR A 43 3.66 14.28 -12.23
N PHE A 44 3.33 14.66 -11.01
CA PHE A 44 1.98 14.72 -10.49
C PHE A 44 1.13 15.82 -11.12
N SER A 45 1.68 16.81 -11.85
CA SER A 45 0.83 17.78 -12.56
C SER A 45 0.14 17.16 -13.77
N GLU A 46 0.86 16.32 -14.52
CA GLU A 46 0.48 15.86 -15.86
C GLU A 46 -0.57 14.74 -15.88
N LEU A 47 -0.61 13.89 -14.84
CA LEU A 47 -1.52 12.75 -14.83
C LEU A 47 -3.00 13.18 -14.64
N PRO A 48 -3.99 12.37 -15.05
CA PRO A 48 -5.36 12.53 -14.58
C PRO A 48 -5.46 12.29 -13.07
N LYS A 49 -6.46 12.92 -12.41
CA LYS A 49 -6.63 12.83 -10.93
C LYS A 49 -6.71 11.39 -10.42
N ILE A 50 -7.41 10.51 -11.12
CA ILE A 50 -7.56 9.10 -10.71
C ILE A 50 -6.24 8.32 -10.83
N ASN A 51 -5.49 8.51 -11.92
CA ASN A 51 -4.18 7.89 -12.13
C ASN A 51 -3.19 8.32 -11.05
N LYS A 52 -3.20 9.60 -10.63
CA LYS A 52 -2.39 10.09 -9.51
C LYS A 52 -2.63 9.34 -8.22
N HIS A 53 -3.91 9.19 -7.85
CA HIS A 53 -4.27 8.52 -6.61
C HIS A 53 -3.88 7.05 -6.65
N LEU A 54 -4.16 6.37 -7.77
CA LEU A 54 -3.78 4.97 -7.97
C LEU A 54 -2.27 4.79 -7.91
N PHE A 55 -1.51 5.60 -8.66
CA PHE A 55 -0.05 5.53 -8.70
C PHE A 55 0.55 5.71 -7.30
N TYR A 56 0.17 6.78 -6.60
CA TYR A 56 0.80 7.10 -5.33
C TYR A 56 0.34 6.21 -4.18
N ALA A 57 -0.92 5.78 -4.18
CA ALA A 57 -1.37 4.77 -3.22
C ALA A 57 -0.63 3.45 -3.41
N SER A 58 -0.41 3.03 -4.66
CA SER A 58 0.42 1.87 -4.98
C SER A 58 1.86 2.04 -4.53
N ASP A 59 2.51 3.15 -4.88
CA ASP A 59 3.91 3.44 -4.51
C ASP A 59 4.13 3.35 -2.99
N ILE A 60 3.26 3.97 -2.19
CA ILE A 60 3.45 3.94 -0.73
C ILE A 60 3.07 2.61 -0.08
N SER A 61 2.22 1.80 -0.71
CA SER A 61 1.78 0.51 -0.18
C SER A 61 2.60 -0.67 -0.70
N ASP A 62 3.51 -0.44 -1.65
CA ASP A 62 4.46 -1.44 -2.13
C ASP A 62 5.60 -1.63 -1.13
N VAL A 63 5.33 -2.45 -0.12
CA VAL A 63 6.22 -2.75 1.01
C VAL A 63 6.87 -4.12 0.91
N PHE A 64 6.86 -4.74 -0.28
CA PHE A 64 7.29 -6.13 -0.50
C PHE A 64 8.78 -6.28 -0.88
N GLY A 65 9.52 -5.17 -0.90
CA GLY A 65 10.94 -5.15 -1.28
C GLY A 65 11.84 -4.59 -0.17
N GLY A 66 13.12 -5.01 -0.19
CA GLY A 66 14.16 -4.50 0.71
C GLY A 66 14.20 -5.17 2.10
N MET A 67 15.14 -4.72 2.93
CA MET A 67 15.30 -5.19 4.31
C MET A 67 14.29 -4.51 5.23
N GLY A 68 13.64 -5.29 6.09
CA GLY A 68 12.56 -4.82 6.96
C GLY A 68 11.22 -4.69 6.24
N SER A 69 11.06 -5.41 5.12
CA SER A 69 9.87 -5.43 4.29
C SER A 69 8.71 -6.18 4.97
N TRP A 70 7.52 -6.05 4.39
CA TRP A 70 6.33 -6.74 4.87
C TRP A 70 6.50 -8.25 4.84
N ASN A 71 7.19 -8.80 3.85
CA ASN A 71 7.47 -10.24 3.72
C ASN A 71 8.60 -10.76 4.64
N ASP A 72 9.25 -9.91 5.42
CA ASP A 72 10.30 -10.33 6.37
C ASP A 72 9.70 -10.83 7.69
N SER A 73 9.80 -10.03 8.76
CA SER A 73 9.36 -10.40 10.10
C SER A 73 7.85 -10.65 10.23
N PRO A 74 6.96 -9.90 9.56
CA PRO A 74 5.51 -10.09 9.70
C PRO A 74 5.03 -11.53 9.46
N THR A 75 5.60 -12.23 8.49
CA THR A 75 5.27 -13.64 8.17
C THR A 75 5.41 -14.55 9.40
N TYR A 76 6.50 -14.40 10.16
CA TYR A 76 6.75 -15.20 11.36
C TYR A 76 5.76 -14.90 12.50
N TYR A 77 5.39 -13.63 12.66
CA TYR A 77 4.45 -13.22 13.71
C TYR A 77 3.01 -13.60 13.37
N ALA A 78 2.63 -13.56 12.09
CA ALA A 78 1.36 -14.09 11.63
C ALA A 78 1.23 -15.58 11.97
N HIS A 79 2.23 -16.39 11.65
CA HIS A 79 2.27 -17.81 12.01
C HIS A 79 2.19 -18.03 13.53
N LYS A 80 2.96 -17.26 14.33
CA LYS A 80 2.90 -17.35 15.81
C LYS A 80 1.51 -17.07 16.38
N LYS A 81 0.68 -16.28 15.69
CA LYS A 81 -0.67 -15.93 16.12
C LYS A 81 -1.77 -16.76 15.44
N GLY A 82 -1.41 -17.76 14.63
CA GLY A 82 -2.37 -18.58 13.88
C GLY A 82 -3.12 -17.81 12.80
N LEU A 83 -2.48 -16.78 12.24
CA LEU A 83 -3.03 -15.89 11.21
C LEU A 83 -2.28 -16.05 9.87
N GLU A 84 -1.48 -17.10 9.68
CA GLU A 84 -0.67 -17.28 8.46
C GLU A 84 -1.51 -17.32 7.18
N ILE A 85 -2.65 -18.02 7.20
CA ILE A 85 -3.54 -18.09 6.03
C ILE A 85 -4.17 -16.71 5.72
N GLU A 86 -4.55 -15.95 6.76
CA GLU A 86 -5.09 -14.59 6.55
C GLU A 86 -4.00 -13.67 6.00
N TYR A 87 -2.77 -13.81 6.50
CA TYR A 87 -1.61 -13.06 6.05
C TYR A 87 -1.25 -13.34 4.59
N ASP A 88 -1.12 -14.61 4.20
CA ASP A 88 -0.75 -14.98 2.84
C ASP A 88 -1.79 -14.45 1.84
N ASN A 89 -3.07 -14.69 2.10
CA ASN A 89 -4.16 -14.25 1.23
C ASN A 89 -4.22 -12.73 1.09
N LEU A 90 -4.16 -11.98 2.20
CA LEU A 90 -4.25 -10.52 2.15
C LEU A 90 -3.00 -9.89 1.52
N SER A 91 -1.83 -10.48 1.73
CA SER A 91 -0.57 -10.02 1.15
C SER A 91 -0.55 -10.22 -0.36
N GLU A 92 -1.01 -11.39 -0.83
CA GLU A 92 -1.14 -11.67 -2.27
C GLU A 92 -2.20 -10.78 -2.93
N GLU A 93 -3.35 -10.57 -2.26
CA GLU A 93 -4.41 -9.67 -2.73
C GLU A 93 -3.87 -8.24 -2.89
N LEU A 94 -3.16 -7.72 -1.87
CA LEU A 94 -2.57 -6.37 -1.93
C LEU A 94 -1.53 -6.26 -3.05
N LEU A 95 -0.60 -7.21 -3.17
CA LEU A 95 0.43 -7.17 -4.20
C LEU A 95 -0.18 -7.19 -5.61
N THR A 96 -1.24 -7.97 -5.81
CA THR A 96 -1.99 -8.02 -7.07
C THR A 96 -2.65 -6.66 -7.35
N GLN A 97 -3.33 -6.08 -6.37
CA GLN A 97 -3.99 -4.77 -6.51
C GLN A 97 -3.00 -3.65 -6.82
N ILE A 98 -1.83 -3.63 -6.16
CA ILE A 98 -0.74 -2.68 -6.43
C ILE A 98 -0.30 -2.77 -7.89
N ARG A 99 -0.02 -3.98 -8.38
CA ARG A 99 0.42 -4.22 -9.77
C ARG A 99 -0.63 -3.79 -10.79
N LEU A 100 -1.90 -4.09 -10.54
CA LEU A 100 -3.01 -3.65 -11.41
C LEU A 100 -3.17 -2.14 -11.41
N ALA A 101 -3.09 -1.49 -10.24
CA ALA A 101 -3.20 -0.05 -10.13
C ALA A 101 -2.01 0.67 -10.79
N LEU A 102 -0.79 0.15 -10.68
CA LEU A 102 0.37 0.66 -11.41
C LEU A 102 0.17 0.53 -12.92
N LEU A 103 -0.23 -0.66 -13.40
CA LEU A 103 -0.52 -0.90 -14.82
C LEU A 103 -1.56 0.10 -15.35
N TYR A 104 -2.68 0.26 -14.65
CA TYR A 104 -3.74 1.19 -15.01
C TYR A 104 -3.26 2.65 -15.00
N SER A 105 -2.51 3.03 -13.96
CA SER A 105 -2.08 4.42 -13.79
C SER A 105 -1.09 4.90 -14.86
N VAL A 106 -0.28 3.99 -15.42
CA VAL A 106 0.81 4.30 -16.37
C VAL A 106 0.42 4.03 -17.83
N ASN A 107 -0.38 2.98 -18.10
CA ASN A 107 -0.68 2.55 -19.49
C ASN A 107 -2.04 3.03 -20.02
N GLU A 108 -2.93 3.58 -19.19
CA GLU A 108 -4.16 4.26 -19.65
C GLU A 108 -4.00 5.78 -19.73
N TRP A 109 -2.88 6.24 -20.28
CA TRP A 109 -2.66 7.64 -20.63
C TRP A 109 -2.42 7.81 -22.14
#